data_AF-A0A7M5V5B8-F1
#
_entry.id   AF-A0A7M5V5B8-F1
#
_cell.length_a   1.000
_cell.length_b   1.000
_cell.length_c   1.000
_cell.angle_alpha   90.00
_cell.angle_beta   90.00
_cell.angle_gamma   90.00
#
_symmetry.space_group_name_H-M   'P 1'
#
loop_
_entity.id
_entity.type
_entity.pdbx_description
1 polymer ?
#
loop_
_entity_poly.entity_id
_entity_poly.type
_entity_poly.pdbx_seq_one_letter_code
_entity_poly.pdbx_strand_id
1 'polypeptide(L)'
;MASNYHQIAIPKNISDDTILYCIETVANMKLSPNDLKNPTSEMVTTIYNSFACNILNVSVEQITQVPLHILETISNPDLITEEAIGPLMCMKALELLFRLCGVGDFCMADLREPSKKRTRKLLSALINFYQFCVQNEKDKNDVLSKLEHLSKGIEVYTDKRRMLKERITLLKAERMEKQKAVQEMNLSALRGRQEEVAAYKEQNIQKNKKIMQETDELQCLVTVTKSSRLIKQAQEILEERISRENALRIKENTFTKFGDIAPSALKTVQNIKEDLNRLSINHKRKEEITDLSMDLKREAKDVAAQIEIKRKLIESKEESLARLDTKLDNKVEEEKENIEKFKQKRFEVQKNIAETQELLDATRLELKAETEKELLQKETHSKNMKVYDEQFKLIKDKAEKFEKYVENNCNKLDQKFEQLRN
;
A
#
# COMPACT_ATOMS: atom_id res chain seq x y z
N MET A 1 -24.61 4.77 0.12
CA MET A 1 -24.52 5.86 1.12
C MET A 1 -25.07 7.18 0.56
N ALA A 2 -26.27 7.19 -0.03
CA ALA A 2 -26.83 8.36 -0.72
C ALA A 2 -28.24 8.76 -0.23
N SER A 3 -28.59 8.45 1.03
CA SER A 3 -29.97 8.61 1.51
C SER A 3 -30.14 9.44 2.79
N ASN A 4 -29.10 10.13 3.29
CA ASN A 4 -29.19 10.93 4.52
C ASN A 4 -29.00 12.45 4.32
N TYR A 5 -29.05 12.98 3.09
CA TYR A 5 -29.07 14.43 2.86
C TYR A 5 -30.48 15.03 2.89
N HIS A 6 -31.44 14.35 3.52
CA HIS A 6 -32.77 14.91 3.71
C HIS A 6 -32.77 15.87 4.91
N GLN A 7 -32.98 17.14 4.57
CA GLN A 7 -33.32 18.28 5.42
C GLN A 7 -32.14 18.98 6.11
N ILE A 8 -31.29 19.65 5.31
CA ILE A 8 -30.77 20.94 5.78
C ILE A 8 -32.00 21.82 6.00
N ALA A 9 -32.31 22.06 7.27
CA ALA A 9 -33.52 22.74 7.69
C ALA A 9 -33.66 24.09 6.99
N ILE A 10 -34.90 24.39 6.59
CA ILE A 10 -35.40 25.65 6.03
C ILE A 10 -34.66 26.84 6.66
N PRO A 11 -34.21 27.83 5.87
CA PRO A 11 -33.44 28.96 6.38
C PRO A 11 -34.18 29.62 7.54
N LYS A 12 -33.66 29.44 8.76
CA LYS A 12 -34.07 30.24 9.91
C LYS A 12 -33.76 31.69 9.57
N ASN A 13 -34.70 32.59 9.84
CA ASN A 13 -34.50 34.01 9.62
C ASN A 13 -33.48 34.48 10.66
N ILE A 14 -32.23 34.72 10.24
CA ILE A 14 -31.14 35.13 11.12
C ILE A 14 -31.28 36.64 11.42
N SER A 15 -30.95 37.05 12.64
CA SER A 15 -30.92 38.48 13.03
C SER A 15 -29.84 39.24 12.26
N ASP A 16 -30.12 40.50 11.94
CA ASP A 16 -29.20 41.34 11.16
C ASP A 16 -27.82 41.47 11.85
N ASP A 17 -27.79 41.56 13.18
CA ASP A 17 -26.54 41.62 13.95
C ASP A 17 -25.67 40.37 13.76
N THR A 18 -26.30 39.20 13.69
CA THR A 18 -25.59 37.93 13.47
C THR A 18 -25.10 37.83 12.02
N ILE A 19 -25.88 38.35 11.06
CA ILE A 19 -25.45 38.43 9.66
C ILE A 19 -24.20 39.31 9.55
N LEU A 20 -24.22 40.49 10.15
CA LEU A 20 -23.09 41.43 10.13
C LEU A 20 -21.85 40.82 10.79
N TYR A 21 -22.00 40.21 11.97
CA TYR A 21 -20.90 39.54 12.66
C TYR A 21 -20.25 38.41 11.83
N CYS A 22 -21.07 37.57 11.20
CA CYS A 22 -20.56 36.50 10.35
C CYS A 22 -19.87 37.04 9.08
N ILE A 23 -20.39 38.10 8.47
CA ILE A 23 -19.74 38.74 7.30
C ILE A 23 -18.38 39.33 7.71
N GLU A 24 -18.30 40.03 8.85
CA GLU A 24 -17.04 40.57 9.34
C GLU A 24 -16.03 39.45 9.62
N THR A 25 -16.48 38.32 10.18
CA THR A 25 -15.61 37.18 10.49
C THR A 25 -15.10 36.45 9.24
N VAL A 26 -15.97 36.21 8.26
CA VAL A 26 -15.66 35.35 7.09
C VAL A 26 -15.11 36.14 5.90
N ALA A 27 -15.72 37.29 5.61
CA ALA A 27 -15.33 38.15 4.49
C ALA A 27 -14.36 39.27 4.89
N ASN A 28 -14.03 39.39 6.18
CA ASN A 28 -13.17 40.46 6.71
C ASN A 28 -13.62 41.87 6.28
N MET A 29 -14.94 42.06 6.19
CA MET A 29 -15.55 43.30 5.70
C MET A 29 -16.50 43.85 6.77
N LYS A 30 -16.26 45.11 7.17
CA LYS A 30 -17.12 45.81 8.14
C LYS A 30 -18.29 46.46 7.41
N LEU A 31 -19.49 45.97 7.67
CA LEU A 31 -20.72 46.50 7.11
C LEU A 31 -21.58 47.16 8.20
N SER A 32 -22.33 48.17 7.80
CA SER A 32 -23.37 48.77 8.62
C SER A 32 -24.72 48.08 8.37
N PRO A 33 -25.69 48.21 9.30
CA PRO A 33 -27.06 47.77 9.06
C PRO A 33 -27.73 48.45 7.85
N ASN A 34 -27.23 49.60 7.41
CA ASN A 34 -27.76 50.30 6.24
C ASN A 34 -27.36 49.62 4.93
N ASP A 35 -26.20 48.98 4.89
CA ASP A 35 -25.69 48.27 3.71
C ASP A 35 -26.53 47.01 3.43
N LEU A 36 -27.06 46.37 4.48
CA LEU A 36 -28.04 45.30 4.34
C LEU A 36 -29.41 45.80 3.85
N LYS A 37 -29.75 47.07 4.12
CA LYS A 37 -31.00 47.67 3.63
C LYS A 37 -30.89 48.04 2.14
N ASN A 38 -29.72 48.46 1.70
CA ASN A 38 -29.43 48.89 0.33
C ASN A 38 -28.22 48.13 -0.22
N PRO A 39 -28.36 46.82 -0.51
CA PRO A 39 -27.24 46.01 -0.97
C PRO A 39 -26.75 46.50 -2.34
N THR A 40 -25.44 46.62 -2.51
CA THR A 40 -24.81 46.91 -3.81
C THR A 40 -24.29 45.63 -4.47
N SER A 41 -24.23 45.61 -5.80
CA SER A 41 -23.75 44.45 -6.59
C SER A 41 -22.33 44.02 -6.17
N GLU A 42 -21.43 44.99 -6.03
CA GLU A 42 -20.04 44.76 -5.63
C GLU A 42 -19.94 44.15 -4.23
N MET A 43 -20.71 44.69 -3.27
CA MET A 43 -20.75 44.19 -1.90
C MET A 43 -21.23 42.73 -1.86
N VAL A 44 -22.37 42.44 -2.50
CA VAL A 44 -22.96 41.10 -2.49
C VAL A 44 -22.05 40.08 -3.17
N THR A 45 -21.43 40.45 -4.30
CA THR A 45 -20.47 39.61 -5.01
C THR A 45 -19.27 39.28 -4.13
N THR A 46 -18.72 40.29 -3.44
CA THR A 46 -17.56 40.12 -2.54
C THR A 46 -17.90 39.20 -1.37
N ILE A 47 -19.07 39.39 -0.74
CA ILE A 47 -19.52 38.54 0.37
C ILE A 47 -19.68 37.10 -0.11
N TYR A 48 -20.47 36.87 -1.16
CA TYR A 48 -20.77 35.50 -1.61
C TYR A 48 -19.50 34.76 -2.05
N ASN A 49 -18.59 35.42 -2.77
CA ASN A 49 -17.32 34.82 -3.15
C ASN A 49 -16.45 34.49 -1.93
N SER A 50 -16.41 35.37 -0.92
CA SER A 50 -15.67 35.12 0.31
C SER A 50 -16.21 33.89 1.06
N PHE A 51 -17.54 33.78 1.18
CA PHE A 51 -18.15 32.59 1.76
C PHE A 51 -17.90 31.33 0.93
N ALA A 52 -17.97 31.42 -0.40
CA ALA A 52 -17.68 30.29 -1.27
C ALA A 52 -16.24 29.80 -1.11
N CYS A 53 -15.26 30.70 -1.11
CA CYS A 53 -13.85 30.36 -0.90
C CYS A 53 -13.62 29.70 0.47
N ASN A 54 -14.21 30.24 1.52
CA ASN A 54 -14.07 29.69 2.88
C ASN A 54 -14.76 28.33 3.03
N ILE A 55 -15.99 28.17 2.53
CA ILE A 55 -16.76 26.92 2.67
C ILE A 55 -16.13 25.80 1.83
N LEU A 56 -15.71 26.11 0.60
CA LEU A 56 -15.13 25.13 -0.32
C LEU A 56 -13.63 24.93 -0.08
N ASN A 57 -13.00 25.77 0.73
CA ASN A 57 -11.56 25.80 0.98
C ASN A 57 -10.73 25.88 -0.32
N VAL A 58 -11.12 26.82 -1.19
CA VAL A 58 -10.49 27.11 -2.49
C VAL A 58 -10.25 28.61 -2.63
N SER A 59 -9.30 28.99 -3.47
CA SER A 59 -9.05 30.40 -3.80
C SER A 59 -10.00 30.92 -4.89
N VAL A 60 -10.12 32.24 -5.01
CA VAL A 60 -10.94 32.87 -6.07
C VAL A 60 -10.42 32.47 -7.45
N GLU A 61 -9.10 32.39 -7.61
CA GLU A 61 -8.45 31.99 -8.86
C GLU A 61 -8.78 30.54 -9.24
N GLN A 62 -8.94 29.66 -8.25
CA GLN A 62 -9.34 28.27 -8.51
C GLN A 62 -10.81 28.17 -8.93
N ILE A 63 -11.68 29.03 -8.38
CA ILE A 63 -13.09 29.08 -8.76
C ILE A 63 -13.26 29.62 -10.18
N THR A 64 -12.45 30.60 -10.58
CA THR A 64 -12.53 31.25 -11.90
C THR A 64 -11.84 30.45 -13.01
N GLN A 65 -11.03 29.44 -12.67
CA GLN A 65 -10.34 28.61 -13.64
C GLN A 65 -11.29 27.73 -14.44
N VAL A 66 -11.05 27.70 -15.76
CA VAL A 66 -11.83 26.91 -16.70
C VAL A 66 -11.11 25.59 -16.96
N PRO A 67 -11.80 24.44 -16.87
CA PRO A 67 -11.20 23.17 -17.24
C PRO A 67 -10.65 23.19 -18.68
N LEU A 68 -9.42 22.69 -18.87
CA LEU A 68 -8.71 22.71 -20.16
C LEU A 68 -9.53 22.12 -21.32
N HIS A 69 -10.23 21.02 -21.08
CA HIS A 69 -11.07 20.38 -22.10
C HIS A 69 -12.23 21.27 -22.60
N ILE A 70 -12.69 22.24 -21.81
CA ILE A 70 -13.71 23.21 -22.24
C ILE A 70 -13.06 24.29 -23.11
N LEU A 71 -11.85 24.75 -22.73
CA LEU A 71 -11.11 25.73 -23.53
C LEU A 71 -10.82 25.21 -24.94
N GLU A 72 -10.55 23.92 -25.10
CA GLU A 72 -10.32 23.27 -26.41
C GLU A 72 -11.55 23.28 -27.33
N THR A 73 -12.76 23.44 -26.77
CA THR A 73 -14.02 23.47 -27.55
C THR A 73 -14.45 24.88 -27.96
N ILE A 74 -13.83 25.92 -27.39
CA ILE A 74 -14.20 27.31 -27.63
C ILE A 74 -13.42 27.84 -28.85
N SER A 75 -14.14 28.34 -29.86
CA SER A 75 -13.54 28.78 -31.12
C SER A 75 -12.62 30.01 -31.01
N ASN A 76 -12.76 30.81 -29.94
CA ASN A 76 -11.91 31.97 -29.63
C ASN A 76 -11.68 32.04 -28.11
N PRO A 77 -10.75 31.24 -27.55
CA PRO A 77 -10.52 31.16 -26.11
C PRO A 77 -10.14 32.53 -25.54
N ASP A 78 -9.18 33.21 -26.18
CA ASP A 78 -8.54 34.44 -25.67
C ASP A 78 -9.56 35.56 -25.37
N LEU A 79 -10.51 35.79 -26.28
CA LEU A 79 -11.52 36.85 -26.14
C LEU A 79 -12.54 36.56 -25.02
N ILE A 80 -12.81 35.28 -24.77
CA ILE A 80 -13.83 34.85 -23.80
C ILE A 80 -13.18 34.69 -22.41
N THR A 81 -11.92 34.27 -22.36
CA THR A 81 -11.19 34.03 -21.11
C THR A 81 -10.84 35.30 -20.35
N GLU A 82 -10.59 36.42 -21.03
CA GLU A 82 -10.11 37.63 -20.36
C GLU A 82 -11.19 38.38 -19.55
N GLU A 83 -12.45 38.43 -20.01
CA GLU A 83 -13.46 39.28 -19.36
C GLU A 83 -14.71 38.53 -18.87
N ALA A 84 -15.18 37.50 -19.59
CA ALA A 84 -16.50 36.91 -19.34
C ALA A 84 -16.46 35.61 -18.55
N ILE A 85 -15.41 34.79 -18.74
CA ILE A 85 -15.43 33.41 -18.25
C ILE A 85 -15.30 33.32 -16.72
N GLY A 86 -14.45 34.16 -16.11
CA GLY A 86 -14.25 34.17 -14.66
C GLY A 86 -15.54 34.45 -13.89
N PRO A 87 -16.27 35.55 -14.17
CA PRO A 87 -17.56 35.83 -13.56
C PRO A 87 -18.61 34.73 -13.78
N LEU A 88 -18.62 34.09 -14.97
CA LEU A 88 -19.53 32.97 -15.25
C LEU A 88 -19.22 31.73 -14.41
N MET A 89 -17.93 31.40 -14.23
CA MET A 89 -17.49 30.30 -13.38
C MET A 89 -17.81 30.57 -11.90
N CYS A 90 -17.55 31.78 -11.42
CA CYS A 90 -17.98 32.21 -10.09
C CYS A 90 -19.50 32.07 -9.90
N MET A 91 -20.29 32.53 -10.87
CA MET A 91 -21.75 32.41 -10.81
C MET A 91 -22.19 30.94 -10.71
N LYS A 92 -21.56 30.05 -11.49
CA LYS A 92 -21.85 28.62 -11.44
C LYS A 92 -21.45 27.98 -10.11
N ALA A 93 -20.31 28.35 -9.55
CA ALA A 93 -19.89 27.89 -8.22
C ALA A 93 -20.88 28.34 -7.14
N LEU A 94 -21.34 29.59 -7.20
CA LEU A 94 -22.36 30.12 -6.30
C LEU A 94 -23.71 29.44 -6.46
N GLU A 95 -24.16 29.17 -7.69
CA GLU A 95 -25.40 28.42 -7.97
C GLU A 95 -25.38 27.04 -7.32
N LEU A 96 -24.26 26.32 -7.44
CA LEU A 96 -24.07 25.02 -6.80
C LEU A 96 -24.04 25.13 -5.27
N LEU A 97 -23.32 26.12 -4.73
CA LEU A 97 -23.25 26.36 -3.29
C LEU A 97 -24.63 26.68 -2.70
N PHE A 98 -25.40 27.56 -3.34
CA PHE A 98 -26.73 27.93 -2.87
C PHE A 98 -27.71 26.75 -2.96
N ARG A 99 -27.58 25.86 -3.95
CA ARG A 99 -28.32 24.58 -3.97
C ARG A 99 -28.00 23.72 -2.75
N LEU A 100 -26.73 23.62 -2.34
CA LEU A 100 -26.34 22.92 -1.12
C LEU A 100 -26.92 23.60 0.13
N CYS A 101 -27.04 24.92 0.13
CA CYS A 101 -27.70 25.69 1.19
C CYS A 101 -29.24 25.57 1.17
N GLY A 102 -29.83 24.82 0.23
CA GLY A 102 -31.28 24.64 0.10
C GLY A 102 -31.99 25.74 -0.70
N VAL A 103 -31.25 26.56 -1.46
CA VAL A 103 -31.80 27.58 -2.36
C VAL A 103 -31.61 27.13 -3.81
N GLY A 104 -32.70 26.71 -4.46
CA GLY A 104 -32.66 26.17 -5.82
C GLY A 104 -32.75 27.20 -6.95
N ASP A 105 -33.12 28.44 -6.63
CA ASP A 105 -33.49 29.49 -7.58
C ASP A 105 -32.49 30.66 -7.63
N PHE A 106 -31.26 30.48 -7.16
CA PHE A 106 -30.20 31.50 -7.25
C PHE A 106 -29.90 31.84 -8.71
N CYS A 107 -29.81 33.13 -9.05
CA CYS A 107 -29.63 33.58 -10.43
C CYS A 107 -28.76 34.84 -10.54
N MET A 108 -28.41 35.25 -11.76
CA MET A 108 -27.52 36.39 -11.98
C MET A 108 -28.09 37.73 -11.49
N ALA A 109 -29.42 37.86 -11.41
CA ALA A 109 -30.06 39.05 -10.85
C ALA A 109 -29.72 39.25 -9.37
N ASP A 110 -29.42 38.17 -8.64
CA ASP A 110 -29.01 38.24 -7.23
C ASP A 110 -27.66 38.91 -7.01
N LEU A 111 -26.84 38.96 -8.07
CA LEU A 111 -25.55 39.63 -8.08
C LEU A 111 -25.67 41.03 -8.68
N ARG A 112 -26.31 41.17 -9.86
CA ARG A 112 -26.37 42.47 -10.57
C ARG A 112 -27.32 43.46 -9.94
N GLU A 113 -28.48 43.00 -9.50
CA GLU A 113 -29.57 43.84 -8.97
C GLU A 113 -30.09 43.26 -7.65
N PRO A 114 -29.23 43.23 -6.61
CA PRO A 114 -29.59 42.59 -5.35
C PRO A 114 -30.76 43.31 -4.68
N SER A 115 -31.82 42.58 -4.36
CA SER A 115 -32.95 43.11 -3.60
C SER A 115 -32.81 42.81 -2.11
N LYS A 116 -33.08 43.81 -1.26
CA LYS A 116 -32.98 43.70 0.21
C LYS A 116 -33.55 42.40 0.78
N LYS A 117 -34.79 42.05 0.43
CA LYS A 117 -35.48 40.86 0.97
C LYS A 117 -34.78 39.57 0.53
N ARG A 118 -34.33 39.51 -0.74
CA ARG A 118 -33.73 38.32 -1.32
C ARG A 118 -32.29 38.12 -0.84
N THR A 119 -31.47 39.17 -0.84
CA THR A 119 -30.11 39.15 -0.29
C THR A 119 -30.10 38.67 1.17
N ARG A 120 -31.02 39.17 2.01
CA ARG A 120 -31.13 38.73 3.40
C ARG A 120 -31.47 37.25 3.53
N LYS A 121 -32.38 36.74 2.69
CA LYS A 121 -32.74 35.30 2.65
C LYS A 121 -31.54 34.45 2.23
N LEU A 122 -30.81 34.86 1.20
CA LEU A 122 -29.63 34.18 0.68
C LEU A 122 -28.51 34.14 1.75
N LEU A 123 -28.20 35.28 2.37
CA LEU A 123 -27.23 35.36 3.46
C LEU A 123 -27.63 34.48 4.66
N SER A 124 -28.90 34.45 5.02
CA SER A 124 -29.38 33.59 6.11
C SER A 124 -29.17 32.10 5.80
N ALA A 125 -29.47 31.68 4.57
CA ALA A 125 -29.24 30.30 4.13
C ALA A 125 -27.74 29.94 4.14
N LEU A 126 -26.92 30.85 3.60
CA LEU A 126 -25.48 30.67 3.49
C LEU A 126 -24.79 30.62 4.87
N ILE A 127 -25.15 31.50 5.79
CA ILE A 127 -24.59 31.54 7.15
C ILE A 127 -25.02 30.31 7.94
N ASN A 128 -26.27 29.87 7.82
CA ASN A 128 -26.73 28.64 8.48
C ASN A 128 -25.93 27.42 7.99
N PHE A 129 -25.68 27.34 6.67
CA PHE A 129 -24.84 26.29 6.10
C PHE A 129 -23.38 26.41 6.56
N TYR A 130 -22.82 27.60 6.59
CA TYR A 130 -21.47 27.85 7.10
C TYR A 130 -21.32 27.41 8.57
N GLN A 131 -22.27 27.76 9.43
CA GLN A 131 -22.28 27.33 10.83
C GLN A 131 -22.34 25.81 10.96
N PHE A 132 -23.14 25.14 10.13
CA PHE A 132 -23.16 23.69 10.04
C PHE A 132 -21.80 23.12 9.63
N CYS A 133 -21.14 23.70 8.62
CA CYS A 133 -19.79 23.29 8.21
C CYS A 133 -18.77 23.42 9.35
N VAL A 134 -18.76 24.56 10.05
CA VAL A 134 -17.84 24.82 11.18
C VAL A 134 -18.11 23.86 12.36
N GLN A 135 -19.37 23.55 12.65
CA GLN A 135 -19.72 22.59 13.71
C GLN A 135 -19.19 21.18 13.40
N ASN A 136 -19.34 20.74 12.15
CA ASN A 136 -18.83 19.44 11.71
C ASN A 136 -17.32 19.42 11.43
N GLU A 137 -16.66 20.58 11.40
CA GLU A 137 -15.22 20.68 11.20
C GLU A 137 -14.44 20.00 12.33
N LYS A 138 -14.97 20.01 13.55
CA LYS A 138 -14.38 19.26 14.68
C LYS A 138 -14.33 17.75 14.39
N ASP A 139 -15.44 17.18 13.95
CA ASP A 139 -15.52 15.76 13.61
C ASP A 139 -14.59 15.42 12.44
N LYS A 140 -14.50 16.33 11.45
CA LYS A 140 -13.55 16.21 10.33
C LYS A 140 -12.10 16.23 10.82
N ASN A 141 -11.73 17.15 11.71
CA ASN A 141 -10.39 17.26 12.26
C ASN A 141 -10.01 16.05 13.12
N ASP A 142 -10.96 15.47 13.85
CA ASP A 142 -10.76 14.21 14.58
C ASP A 142 -10.49 13.04 13.63
N VAL A 143 -11.17 12.96 12.49
CA VAL A 143 -10.90 11.95 11.47
C VAL A 143 -9.55 12.19 10.79
N LEU A 144 -9.22 13.44 10.45
CA LEU A 144 -7.95 13.80 9.83
C LEU A 144 -6.76 13.51 10.75
N SER A 145 -6.85 13.83 12.04
CA SER A 145 -5.80 13.53 13.01
C SER A 145 -5.58 12.03 13.20
N LYS A 146 -6.66 11.23 13.21
CA LYS A 146 -6.57 9.76 13.19
C LYS A 146 -5.90 9.24 11.92
N LEU A 147 -6.24 9.80 10.75
CA LEU A 147 -5.60 9.45 9.48
C LEU A 147 -4.11 9.79 9.49
N GLU A 148 -3.73 10.97 10.00
CA GLU A 148 -2.33 11.38 10.12
C GLU A 148 -1.55 10.47 11.06
N HIS A 149 -2.13 10.11 12.21
CA HIS A 149 -1.53 9.16 13.14
C HIS A 149 -1.34 7.76 12.51
N LEU A 150 -2.34 7.27 11.77
CA LEU A 150 -2.24 6.00 11.04
C LEU A 150 -1.16 6.07 9.95
N SER A 151 -1.08 7.18 9.22
CA SER A 151 -0.05 7.41 8.20
C SER A 151 1.36 7.36 8.81
N LYS A 152 1.59 8.06 9.92
CA LYS A 152 2.86 8.01 10.67
C LYS A 152 3.15 6.59 11.17
N GLY A 153 2.14 5.86 11.62
CA GLY A 153 2.28 4.46 12.01
C GLY A 153 2.75 3.57 10.86
N ILE A 154 2.16 3.72 9.67
CA ILE A 154 2.55 2.99 8.45
C ILE A 154 4.02 3.26 8.11
N GLU A 155 4.45 4.52 8.16
CA GLU A 155 5.84 4.90 7.90
C GLU A 155 6.81 4.20 8.86
N VAL A 156 6.54 4.26 10.18
CA VAL A 156 7.36 3.60 11.21
C VAL A 156 7.44 2.09 11.00
N TYR A 157 6.34 1.42 10.67
CA TYR A 157 6.35 -0.03 10.43
C TYR A 157 7.06 -0.39 9.12
N THR A 158 6.96 0.47 8.12
CA THR A 158 7.69 0.29 6.84
C THR A 158 9.19 0.38 7.06
N ASP A 159 9.65 1.35 7.86
CA ASP A 159 11.05 1.49 8.26
C ASP A 159 11.55 0.31 9.09
N LYS A 160 10.77 -0.12 10.10
CA LYS A 160 11.12 -1.33 10.87
C LYS A 160 11.23 -2.56 9.98
N ARG A 161 10.33 -2.71 9.01
CA ARG A 161 10.37 -3.82 8.05
C ARG A 161 11.62 -3.76 7.18
N ARG A 162 12.04 -2.56 6.74
CA ARG A 162 13.30 -2.36 6.00
C ARG A 162 14.51 -2.78 6.85
N MET A 163 14.62 -2.24 8.06
CA MET A 163 15.73 -2.55 8.99
C MET A 163 15.84 -4.04 9.30
N LEU A 164 14.71 -4.71 9.54
CA LEU A 164 14.70 -6.15 9.81
C LEU A 164 15.12 -6.96 8.59
N LYS A 165 14.70 -6.57 7.38
CA LYS A 165 15.16 -7.23 6.14
C LYS A 165 16.67 -7.12 5.97
N GLU A 166 17.22 -5.93 6.19
CA GLU A 166 18.67 -5.69 6.13
C GLU A 166 19.41 -6.54 7.17
N ARG A 167 18.90 -6.59 8.40
CA ARG A 167 19.51 -7.44 9.46
C ARG A 167 19.46 -8.92 9.11
N ILE A 168 18.36 -9.40 8.52
CA ILE A 168 18.25 -10.78 8.05
C ILE A 168 19.28 -11.05 6.94
N THR A 169 19.47 -10.13 5.99
CA THR A 169 20.48 -10.30 4.93
C THR A 169 21.90 -10.37 5.48
N LEU A 170 22.23 -9.53 6.45
CA LEU A 170 23.55 -9.55 7.12
C LEU A 170 23.78 -10.88 7.85
N LEU A 171 22.80 -11.32 8.66
CA LEU A 171 22.92 -12.59 9.39
C LEU A 171 23.01 -13.80 8.45
N LYS A 172 22.32 -13.77 7.30
CA LYS A 172 22.47 -14.82 6.27
C LYS A 172 23.88 -14.83 5.67
N ALA A 173 24.45 -13.65 5.38
CA ALA A 173 25.81 -13.55 4.87
C ALA A 173 26.84 -14.08 5.89
N GLU A 174 26.75 -13.64 7.16
CA GLU A 174 27.62 -14.12 8.25
C GLU A 174 27.52 -15.64 8.43
N ARG A 175 26.30 -16.20 8.33
CA ARG A 175 26.10 -17.65 8.45
C ARG A 175 26.74 -18.41 7.29
N MET A 176 26.62 -17.91 6.06
CA MET A 176 27.27 -18.52 4.89
C MET A 176 28.79 -18.48 5.02
N GLU A 177 29.36 -17.37 5.49
CA GLU A 177 30.80 -17.23 5.71
C GLU A 177 31.32 -18.19 6.78
N LYS A 178 30.65 -18.25 7.95
CA LYS A 178 30.99 -19.21 9.01
C LYS A 178 30.87 -20.65 8.53
N GLN A 179 29.84 -20.98 7.74
CA GLN A 179 29.67 -22.31 7.19
C GLN A 179 30.80 -22.68 6.22
N LYS A 180 31.23 -21.74 5.35
CA LYS A 180 32.39 -21.93 4.48
C LYS A 180 33.68 -22.13 5.28
N ALA A 181 33.91 -21.33 6.32
CA ALA A 181 35.09 -21.47 7.18
C ALA A 181 35.14 -22.84 7.89
N VAL A 182 33.99 -23.32 8.40
CA VAL A 182 33.89 -24.66 9.00
C VAL A 182 34.12 -25.77 7.96
N GLN A 183 33.59 -25.62 6.75
CA GLN A 183 33.83 -26.57 5.67
C GLN A 183 35.32 -26.62 5.27
N GLU A 184 35.97 -25.47 5.16
CA GLU A 184 37.40 -25.37 4.84
C GLU A 184 38.28 -25.97 5.94
N MET A 185 37.96 -25.69 7.21
CA MET A 185 38.64 -26.30 8.36
C MET A 185 38.45 -27.82 8.41
N ASN A 186 37.26 -28.33 8.10
CA ASN A 186 37.02 -29.77 8.02
C ASN A 186 37.79 -30.40 6.87
N LEU A 187 37.85 -29.75 5.70
CA LEU A 187 38.61 -30.23 4.55
C LEU A 187 40.11 -30.26 4.84
N SER A 188 40.66 -29.24 5.48
CA SER A 188 42.08 -29.21 5.86
C SER A 188 42.41 -30.28 6.91
N ALA A 189 41.54 -30.46 7.92
CA ALA A 189 41.70 -31.53 8.91
C ALA A 189 41.60 -32.93 8.27
N LEU A 190 40.73 -33.12 7.28
CA LEU A 190 40.61 -34.38 6.55
C LEU A 190 41.87 -34.68 5.74
N ARG A 191 42.44 -33.65 5.07
CA ARG A 191 43.72 -33.76 4.35
C ARG A 191 44.87 -34.12 5.28
N GLY A 192 44.99 -33.43 6.42
CA GLY A 192 46.01 -33.76 7.43
C GLY A 192 45.91 -35.21 7.91
N ARG A 193 44.71 -35.71 8.19
CA ARG A 193 44.50 -37.13 8.54
C ARG A 193 44.85 -38.08 7.40
N GLN A 194 44.57 -37.73 6.15
CA GLN A 194 44.95 -38.55 5.00
C GLN A 194 46.48 -38.65 4.86
N GLU A 195 47.19 -37.55 5.09
CA GLU A 195 48.65 -37.51 5.10
C GLU A 195 49.23 -38.36 6.24
N GLU A 196 48.68 -38.27 7.45
CA GLU A 196 49.07 -39.11 8.59
C GLU A 196 48.86 -40.60 8.30
N VAL A 197 47.70 -40.97 7.72
CA VAL A 197 47.40 -42.35 7.34
C VAL A 197 48.35 -42.84 6.24
N ALA A 198 48.70 -41.98 5.27
CA ALA A 198 49.66 -42.32 4.23
C ALA A 198 51.07 -42.55 4.81
N ALA A 199 51.53 -41.67 5.71
CA ALA A 199 52.80 -41.82 6.40
C ALA A 199 52.85 -43.10 7.26
N TYR A 200 51.77 -43.41 7.97
CA TYR A 200 51.66 -44.63 8.76
C TYR A 200 51.67 -45.90 7.88
N LYS A 201 50.98 -45.87 6.73
CA LYS A 201 51.03 -46.97 5.75
C LYS A 201 52.44 -47.18 5.21
N GLU A 202 53.14 -46.11 4.84
CA GLU A 202 54.53 -46.19 4.35
C GLU A 202 55.46 -46.77 5.43
N GLN A 203 55.33 -46.31 6.68
CA GLN A 203 56.08 -46.85 7.81
C GLN A 203 55.82 -48.36 8.02
N ASN A 204 54.55 -48.79 7.90
CA ASN A 204 54.20 -50.20 8.01
C ASN A 204 54.70 -51.04 6.83
N ILE A 205 54.70 -50.51 5.61
CA ILE A 205 55.30 -51.17 4.44
C ILE A 205 56.80 -51.38 4.69
N GLN A 206 57.49 -50.37 5.22
CA GLN A 206 58.92 -50.49 5.56
C GLN A 206 59.17 -51.53 6.66
N LYS A 207 58.36 -51.53 7.73
CA LYS A 207 58.43 -52.56 8.78
C LYS A 207 58.18 -53.95 8.23
N ASN A 208 57.15 -54.13 7.40
CA ASN A 208 56.84 -55.41 6.77
C ASN A 208 57.96 -55.89 5.84
N LYS A 209 58.61 -54.99 5.10
CA LYS A 209 59.81 -55.33 4.30
C LYS A 209 60.94 -55.85 5.18
N LYS A 210 61.21 -55.21 6.32
CA LYS A 210 62.24 -55.68 7.28
C LYS A 210 61.89 -57.06 7.84
N ILE A 211 60.64 -57.26 8.27
CA ILE A 211 60.16 -58.56 8.75
C ILE A 211 60.30 -59.63 7.66
N MET A 212 59.98 -59.30 6.41
CA MET A 212 60.13 -60.23 5.29
C MET A 212 61.60 -60.59 5.04
N GLN A 213 62.51 -59.62 5.09
CA GLN A 213 63.95 -59.87 5.01
C GLN A 213 64.45 -60.76 6.16
N GLU A 214 64.05 -60.47 7.40
CA GLU A 214 64.38 -61.31 8.57
C GLU A 214 63.80 -62.73 8.43
N THR A 215 62.59 -62.84 7.87
CA THR A 215 61.95 -64.14 7.61
C THR A 215 62.70 -64.92 6.54
N ASP A 216 63.12 -64.27 5.45
CA ASP A 216 63.93 -64.87 4.39
C ASP A 216 65.32 -65.30 4.90
N GLU A 217 65.94 -64.48 5.75
CA GLU A 217 67.21 -64.82 6.43
C GLU A 217 67.03 -66.04 7.35
N LEU A 218 65.98 -66.06 8.16
CA LEU A 218 65.63 -67.21 9.00
C LEU A 218 65.32 -68.45 8.17
N GLN A 219 64.64 -68.31 7.03
CA GLN A 219 64.32 -69.40 6.13
C GLN A 219 65.58 -69.94 5.44
N CYS A 220 66.53 -69.09 5.06
CA CYS A 220 67.88 -69.49 4.64
C CYS A 220 68.60 -70.24 5.78
N LEU A 221 68.56 -69.73 7.01
CA LEU A 221 69.16 -70.36 8.17
C LEU A 221 68.59 -71.77 8.41
N VAL A 222 67.27 -71.92 8.35
CA VAL A 222 66.54 -73.19 8.50
C VAL A 222 66.86 -74.16 7.35
N THR A 223 67.07 -73.66 6.13
CA THR A 223 67.48 -74.48 4.98
C THR A 223 68.93 -74.97 5.13
N VAL A 224 69.81 -74.14 5.71
CA VAL A 224 71.17 -74.54 6.13
C VAL A 224 71.14 -75.50 7.32
N THR A 225 70.17 -75.38 8.23
CA THR A 225 70.04 -76.32 9.36
C THR A 225 69.44 -77.66 8.96
N LYS A 226 68.57 -77.71 7.95
CA LYS A 226 67.98 -78.95 7.41
C LYS A 226 68.94 -79.76 6.52
N SER A 227 70.06 -79.18 6.07
CA SER A 227 71.11 -79.88 5.31
C SER A 227 72.28 -80.40 6.16
N SER A 228 72.25 -80.25 7.49
CA SER A 228 73.26 -80.83 8.38
C SER A 228 72.75 -82.08 9.10
N ARG A 229 72.92 -83.23 8.44
CA ARG A 229 72.71 -84.57 9.01
C ARG A 229 73.93 -85.07 9.81
N LEU A 230 74.74 -84.18 10.37
CA LEU A 230 76.00 -84.49 11.06
C LEU A 230 76.23 -83.72 12.38
N ILE A 231 75.20 -83.23 13.05
CA ILE A 231 75.31 -82.60 14.39
C ILE A 231 74.39 -83.31 15.39
N LYS A 232 74.46 -84.64 15.40
CA LYS A 232 73.97 -85.51 16.49
C LYS A 232 75.07 -86.40 17.08
N GLN A 233 76.32 -86.23 16.65
CA GLN A 233 77.50 -86.95 17.16
C GLN A 233 78.54 -86.06 17.87
N ALA A 234 78.27 -84.75 18.01
CA ALA A 234 79.14 -83.81 18.75
C ALA A 234 78.56 -83.34 20.10
N GLN A 235 77.34 -83.80 20.45
CA GLN A 235 76.64 -83.42 21.68
C GLN A 235 77.02 -84.27 22.91
N GLU A 236 77.85 -85.31 22.75
CA GLU A 236 78.31 -86.16 23.88
C GLU A 236 79.75 -85.86 24.35
N ILE A 237 80.47 -84.89 23.74
CA ILE A 237 81.86 -84.54 24.13
C ILE A 237 82.00 -83.12 24.70
N LEU A 238 80.93 -82.31 24.69
CA LEU A 238 80.97 -80.93 25.19
C LEU A 238 80.44 -80.77 26.63
N GLU A 239 79.68 -81.75 27.15
CA GLU A 239 79.17 -81.73 28.53
C GLU A 239 80.25 -82.08 29.58
N GLU A 240 81.42 -82.59 29.16
CA GLU A 240 82.54 -82.90 30.07
C GLU A 240 83.58 -81.77 30.22
N ARG A 241 83.54 -80.73 29.35
CA ARG A 241 84.46 -79.56 29.44
C ARG A 241 83.88 -78.36 30.18
N ILE A 242 82.56 -78.24 30.29
CA ILE A 242 81.88 -77.08 30.92
C ILE A 242 81.92 -77.16 32.46
N SER A 243 82.16 -78.34 33.02
CA SER A 243 82.20 -78.56 34.49
C SER A 243 83.59 -78.35 35.13
N ARG A 244 84.61 -77.87 34.40
CA ARG A 244 85.94 -77.55 34.95
C ARG A 244 86.45 -76.12 34.78
N GLU A 245 85.73 -75.25 34.06
CA GLU A 245 86.20 -73.87 33.77
C GLU A 245 85.38 -72.77 34.49
N ASN A 246 84.23 -73.10 35.09
CA ASN A 246 83.37 -72.14 35.78
C ASN A 246 83.65 -71.95 37.29
N ALA A 247 84.71 -72.55 37.83
CA ALA A 247 85.06 -72.49 39.25
C ALA A 247 86.14 -71.46 39.63
N LEU A 248 86.76 -70.75 38.67
CA LEU A 248 87.88 -69.81 38.96
C LEU A 248 87.82 -68.48 38.20
N ARG A 249 86.63 -68.00 37.83
CA ARG A 249 86.45 -66.64 37.28
C ARG A 249 85.24 -65.89 37.84
N ILE A 250 84.82 -66.25 39.05
CA ILE A 250 83.83 -65.52 39.87
C ILE A 250 84.55 -65.07 41.15
N LYS A 251 85.48 -64.12 41.03
CA LYS A 251 85.97 -63.31 42.17
C LYS A 251 86.73 -62.04 41.80
N GLU A 252 86.82 -61.67 40.52
CA GLU A 252 87.68 -60.55 40.07
C GLU A 252 87.01 -59.65 39.02
N ASN A 253 85.69 -59.50 39.06
CA ASN A 253 84.97 -58.51 38.24
C ASN A 253 83.63 -58.02 38.86
N THR A 254 83.43 -58.23 40.15
CA THR A 254 82.22 -57.79 40.88
C THR A 254 82.42 -56.54 41.74
N PHE A 255 83.62 -55.94 41.75
CA PHE A 255 83.88 -54.71 42.52
C PHE A 255 84.00 -53.42 41.67
N THR A 256 84.28 -53.52 40.37
CA THR A 256 84.32 -52.37 39.45
C THR A 256 82.97 -52.06 38.79
N LYS A 257 82.03 -53.00 38.76
CA LYS A 257 80.66 -52.74 38.24
C LYS A 257 79.74 -52.05 39.24
N PHE A 258 80.08 -51.98 40.53
CA PHE A 258 79.29 -51.21 41.52
C PHE A 258 79.59 -49.70 41.49
N GLY A 259 80.76 -49.29 40.97
CA GLY A 259 81.14 -47.88 40.84
C GLY A 259 80.35 -47.11 39.77
N ASP A 260 79.99 -47.77 38.67
CA ASP A 260 79.23 -47.16 37.55
C ASP A 260 77.70 -47.36 37.68
N ILE A 261 77.26 -48.38 38.42
CA ILE A 261 75.83 -48.65 38.64
C ILE A 261 75.25 -47.65 39.64
N ALA A 262 75.99 -47.21 40.66
CA ALA A 262 75.47 -46.27 41.66
C ALA A 262 75.09 -44.89 41.09
N PRO A 263 75.91 -44.20 40.26
CA PRO A 263 75.53 -42.95 39.61
C PRO A 263 74.38 -43.11 38.60
N SER A 264 74.35 -44.23 37.88
CA SER A 264 73.27 -44.55 36.92
C SER A 264 71.93 -44.83 37.62
N ALA A 265 71.96 -45.57 38.74
CA ALA A 265 70.81 -45.78 39.61
C ALA A 265 70.33 -44.46 40.24
N LEU A 266 71.25 -43.57 40.65
CA LEU A 266 70.89 -42.27 41.20
C LEU A 266 70.25 -41.34 40.15
N LYS A 267 70.79 -41.37 38.91
CA LYS A 267 70.24 -40.62 37.76
C LYS A 267 68.86 -41.14 37.36
N THR A 268 68.64 -42.46 37.36
CA THR A 268 67.32 -43.03 37.10
C THR A 268 66.32 -42.69 38.20
N VAL A 269 66.71 -42.71 39.48
CA VAL A 269 65.86 -42.26 40.59
C VAL A 269 65.53 -40.76 40.49
N GLN A 270 66.48 -39.91 40.07
CA GLN A 270 66.22 -38.50 39.80
C GLN A 270 65.24 -38.30 38.62
N ASN A 271 65.43 -39.02 37.52
CA ASN A 271 64.51 -38.98 36.37
C ASN A 271 63.10 -39.45 36.78
N ILE A 272 63.00 -40.54 37.57
CA ILE A 272 61.72 -41.03 38.10
C ILE A 272 61.05 -39.96 38.97
N LYS A 273 61.82 -39.22 39.80
CA LYS A 273 61.29 -38.13 40.62
C LYS A 273 60.78 -36.96 39.77
N GLU A 274 61.50 -36.59 38.70
CA GLU A 274 61.06 -35.57 37.75
C GLU A 274 59.79 -36.00 37.00
N ASP A 275 59.73 -37.26 36.57
CA ASP A 275 58.56 -37.85 35.93
C ASP A 275 57.36 -37.90 36.89
N LEU A 276 57.57 -38.23 38.16
CA LEU A 276 56.53 -38.18 39.20
C LEU A 276 55.98 -36.77 39.40
N ASN A 277 56.86 -35.76 39.41
CA ASN A 277 56.44 -34.36 39.47
C ASN A 277 55.65 -33.94 38.23
N ARG A 278 56.09 -34.32 37.03
CA ARG A 278 55.36 -34.07 35.77
C ARG A 278 54.00 -34.75 35.78
N LEU A 279 53.92 -35.99 36.27
CA LEU A 279 52.69 -36.75 36.36
C LEU A 279 51.71 -36.13 37.37
N SER A 280 52.22 -35.61 38.50
CA SER A 280 51.42 -34.84 39.47
C SER A 280 50.83 -33.57 38.84
N ILE A 281 51.62 -32.80 38.08
CA ILE A 281 51.16 -31.60 37.37
C ILE A 281 50.11 -31.97 36.31
N ASN A 282 50.34 -33.01 35.52
CA ASN A 282 49.39 -33.48 34.52
C ASN A 282 48.10 -33.99 35.15
N HIS A 283 48.17 -34.59 36.34
CA HIS A 283 46.98 -35.02 37.06
C HIS A 283 46.11 -33.83 37.48
N LYS A 284 46.70 -32.77 38.04
CA LYS A 284 45.99 -31.53 38.37
C LYS A 284 45.35 -30.88 37.15
N ARG A 285 46.09 -30.79 36.04
CA ARG A 285 45.55 -30.28 34.76
C ARG A 285 44.38 -31.12 34.24
N LYS A 286 44.44 -32.45 34.40
CA LYS A 286 43.34 -33.34 34.02
C LYS A 286 42.09 -33.06 34.86
N GLU A 287 42.24 -32.81 36.15
CA GLU A 287 41.12 -32.45 37.04
C GLU A 287 40.50 -31.11 36.60
N GLU A 288 41.31 -30.07 36.39
CA GLU A 288 40.84 -28.76 35.89
C GLU A 288 40.09 -28.87 34.56
N ILE A 289 40.60 -29.67 33.60
CA ILE A 289 39.92 -29.92 32.32
C ILE A 289 38.61 -30.67 32.52
N THR A 290 38.54 -31.57 33.50
CA THR A 290 37.33 -32.35 33.79
C THR A 290 36.24 -31.44 34.35
N ASP A 291 36.59 -30.54 35.26
CA ASP A 291 35.66 -29.55 35.83
C ASP A 291 35.15 -28.59 34.74
N LEU A 292 36.05 -28.04 33.91
CA LEU A 292 35.66 -27.21 32.76
C LEU A 292 34.74 -27.96 31.77
N SER A 293 34.97 -29.27 31.56
CA SER A 293 34.10 -30.08 30.72
C SER A 293 32.69 -30.25 31.31
N MET A 294 32.58 -30.32 32.64
CA MET A 294 31.29 -30.40 33.32
C MET A 294 30.53 -29.06 33.24
N ASP A 295 31.22 -27.94 33.40
CA ASP A 295 30.62 -26.60 33.25
C ASP A 295 30.14 -26.35 31.81
N LEU A 296 30.97 -26.65 30.81
CA LEU A 296 30.57 -26.55 29.40
C LEU A 296 29.36 -27.45 29.07
N LYS A 297 29.27 -28.64 29.67
CA LYS A 297 28.08 -29.51 29.51
C LYS A 297 26.83 -28.92 30.14
N ARG A 298 26.96 -28.20 31.26
CA ARG A 298 25.85 -27.50 31.91
C ARG A 298 25.38 -26.33 31.04
N GLU A 299 26.30 -25.49 30.59
CA GLU A 299 25.97 -24.38 29.68
C GLU A 299 25.34 -24.87 28.37
N ALA A 300 25.85 -25.97 27.79
CA ALA A 300 25.27 -26.57 26.60
C ALA A 300 23.82 -27.03 26.81
N LYS A 301 23.49 -27.57 27.99
CA LYS A 301 22.11 -27.94 28.35
C LYS A 301 21.21 -26.71 28.49
N ASP A 302 21.71 -25.65 29.11
CA ASP A 302 20.95 -24.40 29.28
C ASP A 302 20.67 -23.73 27.93
N VAL A 303 21.67 -23.69 27.04
CA VAL A 303 21.51 -23.20 25.66
C VAL A 303 20.52 -24.07 24.88
N ALA A 304 20.57 -25.40 25.02
CA ALA A 304 19.60 -26.30 24.38
C ALA A 304 18.17 -26.04 24.87
N ALA A 305 17.97 -25.81 26.16
CA ALA A 305 16.66 -25.46 26.73
C ALA A 305 16.16 -24.10 26.18
N GLN A 306 17.04 -23.09 26.07
CA GLN A 306 16.68 -21.80 25.49
C GLN A 306 16.30 -21.91 24.01
N ILE A 307 17.01 -22.73 23.23
CA ILE A 307 16.68 -23.01 21.83
C ILE A 307 15.28 -23.61 21.73
N GLU A 308 14.94 -24.55 22.61
CA GLU A 308 13.63 -25.21 22.61
C GLU A 308 12.48 -24.24 22.94
N ILE A 309 12.66 -23.35 23.92
CA ILE A 309 11.69 -22.29 24.23
C ILE A 309 11.51 -21.37 23.01
N LYS A 310 12.60 -20.96 22.35
CA LYS A 310 12.52 -20.11 21.15
C LYS A 310 11.83 -20.82 19.98
N ARG A 311 12.03 -22.13 19.80
CA ARG A 311 11.32 -22.92 18.78
C ARG A 311 9.82 -22.92 18.99
N LYS A 312 9.35 -23.19 20.22
CA LYS A 312 7.92 -23.15 20.56
C LYS A 312 7.31 -21.76 20.34
N LEU A 313 8.07 -20.70 20.61
CA LEU A 313 7.62 -19.33 20.34
C LEU A 313 7.50 -19.05 18.83
N ILE A 314 8.44 -19.54 18.01
CA ILE A 314 8.38 -19.44 16.55
C ILE A 314 7.14 -20.17 16.03
N GLU A 315 6.93 -21.40 16.46
CA GLU A 315 5.77 -22.23 16.06
C GLU A 315 4.44 -21.54 16.39
N SER A 316 4.29 -21.00 17.61
CA SER A 316 3.10 -20.22 18.00
C SER A 316 2.88 -18.97 17.13
N LYS A 317 3.97 -18.31 16.68
CA LYS A 317 3.88 -17.15 15.78
C LYS A 317 3.55 -17.54 14.35
N GLU A 318 4.07 -18.67 13.87
CA GLU A 318 3.75 -19.23 12.55
C GLU A 318 2.27 -19.63 12.48
N GLU A 319 1.73 -20.27 13.52
CA GLU A 319 0.29 -20.56 13.61
C GLU A 319 -0.57 -19.28 13.60
N SER A 320 -0.14 -18.25 14.34
CA SER A 320 -0.85 -16.97 14.37
C SER A 320 -0.80 -16.26 13.01
N LEU A 321 0.31 -16.37 12.27
CA LEU A 321 0.43 -15.84 10.91
C LEU A 321 -0.48 -16.60 9.94
N ALA A 322 -0.47 -17.93 9.98
CA ALA A 322 -1.36 -18.75 9.14
C ALA A 322 -2.84 -18.39 9.35
N ARG A 323 -3.28 -18.17 10.60
CA ARG A 323 -4.65 -17.70 10.90
C ARG A 323 -4.96 -16.32 10.34
N LEU A 324 -3.98 -15.43 10.30
CA LEU A 324 -4.14 -14.09 9.72
C LEU A 324 -4.21 -14.15 8.20
N ASP A 325 -3.39 -14.99 7.57
CA ASP A 325 -3.41 -15.22 6.12
C ASP A 325 -4.76 -15.79 5.68
N THR A 326 -5.29 -16.81 6.38
CA THR A 326 -6.64 -17.33 6.07
C THR A 326 -7.74 -16.27 6.23
N LYS A 327 -7.63 -15.38 7.23
CA LYS A 327 -8.59 -14.27 7.40
C LYS A 327 -8.47 -13.24 6.28
N LEU A 328 -7.26 -13.00 5.78
CA LEU A 328 -7.03 -12.10 4.67
C LEU A 328 -7.61 -12.67 3.37
N ASP A 329 -7.36 -13.96 3.10
CA ASP A 329 -7.90 -14.66 1.94
C ASP A 329 -9.44 -14.63 1.93
N ASN A 330 -10.08 -14.91 3.07
CA ASN A 330 -11.54 -14.83 3.19
C ASN A 330 -12.06 -13.42 2.90
N LYS A 331 -11.40 -12.36 3.41
CA LYS A 331 -11.78 -10.98 3.11
C LYS A 331 -11.59 -10.62 1.64
N VAL A 332 -10.54 -11.13 1.00
CA VAL A 332 -10.30 -10.92 -0.43
C VAL A 332 -11.41 -11.56 -1.26
N GLU A 333 -11.85 -12.77 -0.90
CA GLU A 333 -12.98 -13.42 -1.58
C GLU A 333 -14.32 -12.69 -1.33
N GLU A 334 -14.59 -12.24 -0.11
CA GLU A 334 -15.77 -11.41 0.19
C GLU A 334 -15.80 -10.13 -0.66
N GLU A 335 -14.67 -9.44 -0.79
CA GLU A 335 -14.56 -8.24 -1.62
C GLU A 335 -14.70 -8.54 -3.12
N LYS A 336 -14.17 -9.67 -3.61
CA LYS A 336 -14.39 -10.10 -5.00
C LYS A 336 -15.86 -10.36 -5.29
N GLU A 337 -16.57 -11.05 -4.40
CA GLU A 337 -18.02 -11.26 -4.54
C GLU A 337 -18.80 -9.94 -4.55
N ASN A 338 -18.41 -9.00 -3.68
CA ASN A 338 -19.03 -7.68 -3.63
C ASN A 338 -18.80 -6.90 -4.94
N ILE A 339 -17.57 -6.89 -5.45
CA ILE A 339 -17.23 -6.28 -6.74
C ILE A 339 -18.08 -6.89 -7.86
N GLU A 340 -18.25 -8.20 -7.89
CA GLU A 340 -19.03 -8.88 -8.93
C GLU A 340 -20.52 -8.52 -8.84
N LYS A 341 -21.09 -8.46 -7.63
CA LYS A 341 -22.46 -7.95 -7.38
C LYS A 341 -22.61 -6.49 -7.85
N PHE A 342 -21.61 -5.64 -7.64
CA PHE A 342 -21.64 -4.26 -8.11
C PHE A 342 -21.54 -4.16 -9.64
N LYS A 343 -20.74 -5.00 -10.30
CA LYS A 343 -20.69 -5.06 -11.77
C LYS A 343 -22.03 -5.48 -12.36
N GLN A 344 -22.68 -6.49 -11.79
CA GLN A 344 -24.01 -6.94 -12.23
C GLN A 344 -25.05 -5.81 -12.10
N LYS A 345 -25.10 -5.14 -10.95
CA LYS A 345 -25.99 -3.97 -10.76
C LYS A 345 -25.67 -2.84 -11.73
N ARG A 346 -24.40 -2.56 -12.01
CA ARG A 346 -24.00 -1.53 -12.98
C ARG A 346 -24.48 -1.88 -14.39
N PHE A 347 -24.35 -3.14 -14.78
CA PHE A 347 -24.83 -3.63 -16.08
C PHE A 347 -26.35 -3.51 -16.20
N GLU A 348 -27.09 -3.88 -15.17
CA GLU A 348 -28.55 -3.74 -15.12
C GLU A 348 -29.00 -2.27 -15.22
N VAL A 349 -28.35 -1.37 -14.48
CA VAL A 349 -28.62 0.08 -14.58
C VAL A 349 -28.30 0.61 -15.97
N GLN A 350 -27.19 0.19 -16.59
CA GLN A 350 -26.85 0.59 -17.96
C GLN A 350 -27.88 0.10 -18.97
N LYS A 351 -28.37 -1.13 -18.82
CA LYS A 351 -29.45 -1.67 -19.65
C LYS A 351 -30.74 -0.84 -19.49
N ASN A 352 -31.15 -0.54 -18.26
CA ASN A 352 -32.34 0.27 -18.01
C ASN A 352 -32.21 1.70 -18.56
N ILE A 353 -31.02 2.30 -18.48
CA ILE A 353 -30.75 3.61 -19.09
C ILE A 353 -30.90 3.54 -20.61
N ALA A 354 -30.38 2.49 -21.26
CA ALA A 354 -30.51 2.31 -22.71
C ALA A 354 -31.98 2.14 -23.14
N GLU A 355 -32.75 1.31 -22.42
CA GLU A 355 -34.19 1.11 -22.68
C GLU A 355 -34.98 2.41 -22.47
N THR A 356 -34.67 3.17 -21.42
CA THR A 356 -35.30 4.47 -21.15
C THR A 356 -34.95 5.49 -22.23
N GLN A 357 -33.71 5.48 -22.72
CA GLN A 357 -33.26 6.37 -23.78
C GLN A 357 -33.97 6.08 -25.11
N GLU A 358 -34.13 4.80 -25.45
CA GLU A 358 -34.87 4.36 -26.64
C GLU A 358 -36.35 4.80 -26.57
N LEU A 359 -36.99 4.64 -25.42
CA LEU A 359 -38.37 5.10 -25.19
C LEU A 359 -38.48 6.64 -25.30
N LEU A 360 -37.48 7.36 -24.79
CA LEU A 360 -37.44 8.81 -24.82
C LEU A 360 -37.23 9.34 -26.24
N ASP A 361 -36.45 8.65 -27.07
CA ASP A 361 -36.26 9.00 -28.47
C ASP A 361 -37.50 8.67 -29.32
N ALA A 362 -38.20 7.56 -29.02
CA ALA A 362 -39.49 7.24 -29.63
C ALA A 362 -40.56 8.31 -29.32
N THR A 363 -40.72 8.70 -28.05
CA THR A 363 -41.69 9.74 -27.64
C THR A 363 -41.34 11.12 -28.22
N ARG A 364 -40.05 11.45 -28.36
CA ARG A 364 -39.62 12.68 -29.07
C ARG A 364 -40.00 12.66 -30.55
N LEU A 365 -39.91 11.50 -31.20
CA LEU A 365 -40.31 11.35 -32.60
C LEU A 365 -41.82 11.53 -32.76
N GLU A 366 -42.61 10.91 -31.88
CA GLU A 366 -44.07 11.09 -31.84
C GLU A 366 -44.47 12.55 -31.61
N LEU A 367 -43.82 13.22 -30.64
CA LEU A 367 -44.07 14.62 -30.36
C LEU A 367 -43.77 15.52 -31.57
N LYS A 368 -42.66 15.26 -32.28
CA LYS A 368 -42.33 15.98 -33.52
C LYS A 368 -43.41 15.79 -34.58
N ALA A 369 -43.85 14.55 -34.82
CA ALA A 369 -44.89 14.24 -35.77
C ALA A 369 -46.22 14.95 -35.44
N GLU A 370 -46.61 15.00 -34.16
CA GLU A 370 -47.82 15.72 -33.75
C GLU A 370 -47.67 17.24 -33.89
N THR A 371 -46.50 17.80 -33.57
CA THR A 371 -46.24 19.24 -33.78
C THR A 371 -46.28 19.64 -35.26
N GLU A 372 -45.77 18.80 -36.17
CA GLU A 372 -45.86 19.03 -37.62
C GLU A 372 -47.31 18.96 -38.11
N LYS A 373 -48.09 18.01 -37.59
CA LYS A 373 -49.52 17.88 -37.89
C LYS A 373 -50.31 19.09 -37.38
N GLU A 374 -50.04 19.59 -36.18
CA GLU A 374 -50.62 20.84 -35.67
C GLU A 374 -50.24 22.05 -36.53
N LEU A 375 -48.99 22.13 -36.98
CA LEU A 375 -48.54 23.20 -37.87
C LEU A 375 -49.32 23.19 -39.19
N LEU A 376 -49.48 22.00 -39.79
CA LEU A 376 -50.25 21.82 -41.02
C LEU A 376 -51.73 22.17 -40.83
N GLN A 377 -52.31 21.82 -39.67
CA GLN A 377 -53.67 22.22 -39.31
C GLN A 377 -53.81 23.75 -39.17
N LYS A 378 -52.84 24.42 -38.54
CA LYS A 378 -52.81 25.88 -38.43
C LYS A 378 -52.67 26.55 -39.80
N GLU A 379 -51.82 26.01 -40.68
CA GLU A 379 -51.67 26.52 -42.05
C GLU A 379 -52.95 26.35 -42.88
N THR A 380 -53.60 25.19 -42.80
CA THR A 380 -54.87 24.95 -43.50
C THR A 380 -55.98 25.84 -42.96
N HIS A 381 -56.07 26.01 -41.63
CA HIS A 381 -57.02 26.94 -41.02
C HIS A 381 -56.75 28.40 -41.45
N SER A 382 -55.49 28.83 -41.48
CA SER A 382 -55.10 30.17 -41.97
C SER A 382 -55.48 30.39 -43.44
N LYS A 383 -55.25 29.39 -44.31
CA LYS A 383 -55.70 29.43 -45.71
C LYS A 383 -57.22 29.56 -45.81
N ASN A 384 -57.97 28.77 -45.04
CA ASN A 384 -59.43 28.85 -45.01
C ASN A 384 -59.93 30.21 -44.52
N MET A 385 -59.31 30.78 -43.48
CA MET A 385 -59.63 32.12 -42.98
C MET A 385 -59.44 33.19 -44.05
N LYS A 386 -58.36 33.15 -44.84
CA LYS A 386 -58.17 34.08 -45.96
C LYS A 386 -59.28 33.97 -47.01
N VAL A 387 -59.72 32.74 -47.33
CA VAL A 387 -60.85 32.52 -48.25
C VAL A 387 -62.14 33.12 -47.69
N TYR A 388 -62.41 32.92 -46.39
CA TYR A 388 -63.57 33.53 -45.73
C TYR A 388 -63.49 35.06 -45.71
N ASP A 389 -62.32 35.64 -45.45
CA ASP A 389 -62.11 37.09 -45.48
C ASP A 389 -62.33 37.66 -46.89
N GLU A 390 -61.87 36.98 -47.94
CA GLU A 390 -62.11 37.36 -49.34
C GLU A 390 -63.60 37.27 -49.71
N GLN A 391 -64.29 36.19 -49.30
CA GLN A 391 -65.74 36.05 -49.49
C GLN A 391 -66.51 37.14 -48.73
N PHE A 392 -66.11 37.44 -47.50
CA PHE A 392 -66.71 38.48 -46.67
C PHE A 392 -66.54 39.85 -47.32
N LYS A 393 -65.34 40.15 -47.84
CA LYS A 393 -65.06 41.38 -48.59
C LYS A 393 -65.93 41.49 -49.84
N LEU A 394 -66.10 40.41 -50.59
CA LEU A 394 -66.98 40.38 -51.77
C LEU A 394 -68.45 40.62 -51.41
N ILE A 395 -68.92 40.05 -50.30
CA ILE A 395 -70.29 40.27 -49.79
C ILE A 395 -70.45 41.73 -49.35
N LYS A 396 -69.47 42.29 -48.64
CA LYS A 396 -69.47 43.69 -48.20
C LYS A 396 -69.51 44.65 -49.40
N ASP A 397 -68.66 44.44 -50.40
CA ASP A 397 -68.65 45.25 -51.63
C ASP A 397 -70.00 45.18 -52.38
N LYS A 398 -70.66 44.01 -52.38
CA LYS A 398 -72.00 43.85 -52.96
C LYS A 398 -73.06 44.59 -52.13
N ALA A 399 -72.98 44.54 -50.81
CA ALA A 399 -73.90 45.26 -49.92
C ALA A 399 -73.78 46.77 -50.10
N GLU A 400 -72.55 47.32 -50.14
CA GLU A 400 -72.31 48.75 -50.39
C GLU A 400 -72.82 49.21 -51.77
N LYS A 401 -72.63 48.38 -52.81
CA LYS A 401 -73.21 48.65 -54.14
C LYS A 401 -74.74 48.65 -54.12
N PHE A 402 -75.34 47.74 -53.35
CA PHE A 402 -76.78 47.65 -53.19
C PHE A 402 -77.32 48.86 -52.40
N GLU A 403 -76.66 49.28 -51.32
CA GLU A 403 -77.00 50.51 -50.58
C GLU A 403 -76.96 51.73 -51.49
N LYS A 404 -75.89 51.93 -52.27
CA LYS A 404 -75.80 53.03 -53.25
C LYS A 404 -76.87 52.95 -54.34
N TYR A 405 -77.27 51.74 -54.75
CA TYR A 405 -78.35 51.54 -55.70
C TYR A 405 -79.70 51.95 -55.10
N VAL A 406 -79.98 51.56 -53.85
CA VAL A 406 -81.19 51.94 -53.12
C VAL A 406 -81.22 53.45 -52.93
N GLU A 407 -80.14 54.05 -52.43
CA GLU A 407 -80.02 55.50 -52.20
C GLU A 407 -80.25 56.31 -53.49
N ASN A 408 -79.63 55.90 -54.60
CA ASN A 408 -79.85 56.55 -55.91
C ASN A 408 -81.31 56.42 -56.39
N ASN A 409 -81.98 55.31 -56.14
CA ASN A 409 -83.37 55.14 -56.53
C ASN A 409 -84.33 55.90 -55.61
N CYS A 410 -84.04 55.98 -54.31
CA CYS A 410 -84.75 56.87 -53.38
C CYS A 410 -84.62 58.33 -53.82
N ASN A 411 -83.40 58.81 -54.10
CA ASN A 411 -83.17 60.17 -54.58
C ASN A 411 -83.91 60.46 -55.90
N LYS A 412 -83.96 59.50 -56.83
CA LYS A 412 -84.74 59.63 -58.08
C LYS A 412 -86.25 59.69 -57.82
N LEU A 413 -86.74 58.90 -56.87
CA LEU A 413 -88.14 58.94 -56.46
C LEU A 413 -88.48 60.29 -55.83
N ASP A 414 -87.63 60.79 -54.93
CA ASP A 414 -87.80 62.09 -54.28
C ASP A 414 -87.80 63.23 -55.31
N GLN A 415 -86.88 63.23 -56.28
CA GLN A 415 -86.87 64.18 -57.40
C GLN A 415 -88.16 64.10 -58.24
N LYS A 416 -88.68 62.89 -58.46
CA LYS A 416 -89.92 62.68 -59.21
C LYS A 416 -91.14 63.15 -58.43
N PHE A 417 -91.13 63.01 -57.10
CA PHE A 417 -92.15 63.59 -56.21
C PHE A 417 -92.08 65.12 -56.19
N GLU A 418 -90.89 65.73 -56.21
CA GLU A 418 -90.74 67.19 -56.34
C GLU A 418 -91.25 67.69 -57.70
N GLN A 419 -91.00 66.98 -58.79
CA GLN A 419 -91.53 67.31 -60.12
C GLN A 419 -93.05 67.22 -60.22
N LEU A 420 -93.70 66.37 -59.40
CA LEU A 420 -95.17 66.27 -59.34
C LEU A 420 -95.80 67.31 -58.40
N ARG A 421 -94.99 68.02 -57.61
CA ARG A 421 -95.43 69.01 -56.63
C ARG A 421 -95.41 70.45 -57.17
N ASN A 422 -94.61 70.70 -58.21
CA ASN A 422 -94.59 71.92 -59.02
C ASN A 422 -95.50 71.76 -60.23
#